data_AF-A0A6P7TNT6-F1
#
_entry.id   AF-A0A6P7TNT6-F1
#
_cell.length_a   1.000
_cell.length_b   1.000
_cell.length_c   1.000
_cell.angle_alpha   90.00
_cell.angle_beta   90.00
_cell.angle_gamma   90.00
#
_symmetry.space_group_name_H-M   'P 1'
#
loop_
_entity.id
_entity.type
_entity.pdbx_description
1 polymer ?
#
loop_
_entity_poly.entity_id
_entity_poly.type
_entity_poly.pdbx_seq_one_letter_code
_entity_poly.pdbx_strand_id
1 'polypeptide(L)'
;MSRSCISLLFQRGALKWHQTSTQNSGALMFVPAAGLKDFPHPPDYSNIILPERRRLKTVDKVPQLPSNQRPPKMPRRNYLMRGPELVHNKLQYGDFGIQALTGGRMRWGHYEVLRLGILRKFDESRMFAVWRIDPPWKPMTKKGQGHRMGGGKGSISHYVTPVRAGRIIIEVGGKCEFSDVKGFLSNLAHLMPFPARAVSKQMLEEERQQEIEKEERNVNPFSFEYCVKNNIYGCRANLSKYAMLWYGKYR
;
A
#
# COMPACT_ATOMS: atom_id res chain seq x y z
N MET A 1 -16.69 42.85 37.09
CA MET A 1 -17.74 41.82 36.87
C MET A 1 -17.75 41.51 35.37
N SER A 2 -16.97 40.53 34.86
CA SER A 2 -17.38 39.12 34.60
C SER A 2 -18.62 39.07 33.68
N ARG A 3 -18.64 38.55 32.44
CA ARG A 3 -18.22 37.22 31.89
C ARG A 3 -18.06 37.35 30.35
N SER A 4 -16.92 36.98 29.74
CA SER A 4 -16.66 35.70 29.04
C SER A 4 -17.86 35.05 28.32
N CYS A 5 -17.86 35.06 26.98
CA CYS A 5 -18.73 34.24 26.14
C CYS A 5 -17.85 33.36 25.25
N ILE A 6 -17.84 32.06 25.54
CA ILE A 6 -17.02 31.03 24.91
C ILE A 6 -17.79 30.41 23.73
N SER A 7 -17.07 30.22 22.64
CA SER A 7 -17.44 29.58 21.39
C SER A 7 -18.02 28.16 21.55
N LEU A 8 -19.19 27.92 20.94
CA LEU A 8 -19.73 26.58 20.70
C LEU A 8 -18.94 25.89 19.58
N LEU A 9 -18.15 24.88 19.95
CA LEU A 9 -17.53 23.94 19.02
C LEU A 9 -18.49 22.77 18.76
N PHE A 10 -18.89 22.66 17.50
CA PHE A 10 -19.73 21.61 16.94
C PHE A 10 -18.87 20.35 16.74
N GLN A 11 -19.11 19.27 17.50
CA GLN A 11 -18.56 17.94 17.23
C GLN A 11 -19.70 16.96 16.94
N ARG A 12 -19.91 16.65 15.65
CA ARG A 12 -20.76 15.56 15.19
C ARG A 12 -19.95 14.27 15.14
N GLY A 13 -20.04 13.45 16.18
CA GLY A 13 -19.62 12.04 16.16
C GLY A 13 -20.84 11.16 15.89
N ALA A 14 -20.92 10.54 14.72
CA ALA A 14 -21.99 9.60 14.37
C ALA A 14 -21.72 8.24 15.04
N LEU A 15 -22.58 7.85 16.00
CA LEU A 15 -22.60 6.51 16.59
C LEU A 15 -23.16 5.49 15.58
N LYS A 16 -22.40 4.45 15.28
CA LYS A 16 -22.91 3.23 14.66
C LYS A 16 -23.46 2.31 15.76
N TRP A 17 -24.76 2.08 15.74
CA TRP A 17 -25.42 1.06 16.57
C TRP A 17 -25.37 -0.28 15.84
N HIS A 18 -24.85 -1.32 16.50
CA HIS A 18 -25.07 -2.70 16.05
C HIS A 18 -26.42 -3.17 16.57
N GLN A 19 -27.35 -3.45 15.64
CA GLN A 19 -28.65 -4.05 15.93
C GLN A 19 -28.51 -5.58 15.98
N THR A 20 -28.71 -6.17 17.16
CA THR A 20 -29.11 -7.57 17.28
C THR A 20 -30.63 -7.61 17.26
N SER A 21 -31.22 -7.85 16.09
CA SER A 21 -32.67 -7.99 15.95
C SER A 21 -33.10 -9.43 16.26
N THR A 22 -33.58 -9.69 17.48
CA THR A 22 -34.57 -10.75 17.69
C THR A 22 -35.93 -10.17 17.32
N GLN A 23 -36.54 -10.65 16.23
CA GLN A 23 -37.87 -10.23 15.84
C GLN A 23 -38.88 -10.76 16.87
N ASN A 24 -39.49 -9.85 17.61
CA ASN A 24 -40.73 -10.12 18.31
C ASN A 24 -41.66 -8.93 18.09
N SER A 25 -42.83 -9.20 17.53
CA SER A 25 -43.91 -8.25 17.28
C SER A 25 -44.46 -7.74 18.62
N GLY A 26 -43.98 -6.59 19.06
CA GLY A 26 -44.42 -5.90 20.26
C GLY A 26 -43.77 -4.52 20.28
N ALA A 27 -44.53 -3.50 20.71
CA ALA A 27 -44.09 -2.10 20.69
C ALA A 27 -42.65 -1.95 21.19
N LEU A 28 -41.78 -1.37 20.36
CA LEU A 28 -40.40 -1.02 20.69
C LEU A 28 -40.41 0.08 21.77
N MET A 29 -40.51 -0.34 23.03
CA MET A 29 -40.27 0.50 24.20
C MET A 29 -38.76 0.77 24.26
N PHE A 30 -38.34 1.94 23.79
CA PHE A 30 -36.95 2.38 23.88
C PHE A 30 -36.66 2.77 25.34
N VAL A 31 -36.20 1.81 26.15
CA VAL A 31 -35.76 2.09 27.52
C VAL A 31 -34.40 2.79 27.44
N PRO A 32 -34.27 4.07 27.86
CA PRO A 32 -32.97 4.72 27.92
C PRO A 32 -32.15 4.08 29.04
N ALA A 33 -31.29 3.13 28.69
CA ALA A 33 -30.30 2.59 29.61
C ALA A 33 -29.08 3.51 29.65
N ALA A 34 -28.86 4.20 30.77
CA ALA A 34 -27.64 4.95 31.02
C ALA A 34 -26.49 3.98 31.35
N GLY A 35 -25.87 3.40 30.33
CA GLY A 35 -24.67 2.57 30.48
C GLY A 35 -23.47 3.40 30.92
N LEU A 36 -22.67 2.90 31.86
CA LEU A 36 -21.36 3.47 32.19
C LEU A 36 -20.48 3.41 30.94
N LYS A 37 -19.92 4.55 30.52
CA LYS A 37 -18.99 4.58 29.39
C LYS A 37 -17.66 3.98 29.85
N ASP A 38 -17.33 2.81 29.34
CA ASP A 38 -16.00 2.21 29.53
C ASP A 38 -15.05 2.78 28.46
N PHE A 39 -14.10 3.60 28.89
CA PHE A 39 -13.09 4.20 28.01
C PHE A 39 -11.81 3.37 28.12
N PRO A 40 -11.32 2.77 27.02
CA PRO A 40 -10.06 2.04 27.08
C PRO A 40 -8.94 3.00 27.44
N HIS A 41 -7.95 2.50 28.18
CA HIS A 41 -6.72 3.24 28.42
C HIS A 41 -6.06 3.58 27.07
N PRO A 42 -5.52 4.79 26.90
CA PRO A 42 -4.81 5.14 25.68
C PRO A 42 -3.60 4.21 25.52
N PRO A 43 -3.22 3.86 24.28
CA PRO A 43 -2.04 3.04 24.04
C PRO A 43 -0.77 3.74 24.54
N ASP A 44 0.11 2.96 25.18
CA ASP A 44 1.41 3.46 25.63
C ASP A 44 2.44 3.45 24.49
N TYR A 45 3.17 4.55 24.37
CA TYR A 45 4.19 4.79 23.34
C TYR A 45 5.59 5.02 23.94
N SER A 46 5.77 4.72 25.22
CA SER A 46 7.05 4.86 25.95
C SER A 46 8.21 4.12 25.26
N ASN A 47 7.94 2.94 24.71
CA ASN A 47 8.94 2.06 24.07
C ASN A 47 9.34 2.49 22.66
N ILE A 48 8.64 3.44 22.03
CA ILE A 48 8.91 3.83 20.64
C ILE A 48 10.00 4.91 20.58
N ILE A 49 11.18 4.51 20.14
CA ILE A 49 12.31 5.40 19.88
C ILE A 49 12.21 5.93 18.44
N LEU A 50 12.13 7.25 18.28
CA LEU A 50 12.07 7.89 16.97
C LEU A 50 13.48 8.06 16.38
N PRO A 51 13.67 7.84 15.07
CA PRO A 51 14.94 8.12 14.41
C PRO A 51 15.24 9.62 14.36
N GLU A 52 16.51 9.96 14.16
CA GLU A 52 16.97 11.34 13.98
C GLU A 52 16.34 11.98 12.73
N ARG A 53 16.37 11.27 11.60
CA ARG A 53 15.74 11.70 10.35
C ARG A 53 14.35 11.12 10.24
N ARG A 54 13.34 11.99 10.38
CA ARG A 54 11.93 11.59 10.43
C ARG A 54 11.17 11.85 9.14
N ARG A 55 11.62 12.82 8.34
CA ARG A 55 10.99 13.17 7.06
C ARG A 55 11.49 12.26 5.93
N LEU A 56 10.62 12.03 4.94
CA LEU A 56 11.01 11.33 3.72
C LEU A 56 12.12 12.08 2.98
N LYS A 57 13.19 11.35 2.63
CA LYS A 57 14.27 11.86 1.81
C LYS A 57 13.74 12.26 0.42
N THR A 58 14.26 13.36 -0.13
CA THR A 58 14.06 13.72 -1.53
C THR A 58 14.75 12.70 -2.42
N VAL A 59 14.06 12.25 -3.47
CA VAL A 59 14.53 11.21 -4.38
C VAL A 59 15.06 11.86 -5.65
N ASP A 60 16.23 11.42 -6.11
CA ASP A 60 16.80 11.91 -7.37
C ASP A 60 15.97 11.44 -8.58
N LYS A 61 15.80 12.32 -9.57
CA LYS A 61 15.07 12.01 -10.80
C LYS A 61 15.84 11.08 -11.75
N VAL A 62 17.16 11.16 -11.70
CA VAL A 62 18.10 10.46 -12.57
C VAL A 62 19.13 9.79 -11.67
N PRO A 63 19.47 8.51 -11.89
CA PRO A 63 20.53 7.85 -11.13
C PRO A 63 21.87 8.52 -11.40
N GLN A 64 22.65 8.72 -10.34
CA GLN A 64 24.00 9.26 -10.44
C GLN A 64 24.95 8.18 -10.97
N LEU A 65 25.62 8.46 -12.09
CA LEU A 65 26.61 7.59 -12.70
C LEU A 65 27.96 8.32 -12.71
N PRO A 66 29.10 7.60 -12.67
CA PRO A 66 30.40 8.24 -12.83
C PRO A 66 30.48 8.94 -14.18
N SER A 67 31.18 10.07 -14.25
CA SER A 67 31.30 10.93 -15.44
C SER A 67 31.67 10.18 -16.72
N ASN A 68 32.44 9.10 -16.58
CA ASN A 68 32.98 8.34 -17.70
C ASN A 68 31.99 7.34 -18.31
N GLN A 69 30.81 7.15 -17.70
CA GLN A 69 29.82 6.17 -18.14
C GLN A 69 28.57 6.85 -18.69
N ARG A 70 28.18 6.45 -19.91
CA ARG A 70 26.89 6.83 -20.49
C ARG A 70 25.78 5.94 -19.91
N PRO A 71 24.60 6.49 -19.57
CA PRO A 71 23.51 5.68 -19.04
C PRO A 71 23.09 4.58 -20.03
N PRO A 72 23.06 3.30 -19.61
CA PRO A 72 22.78 2.19 -20.51
C PRO A 72 21.31 2.14 -20.91
N LYS A 73 21.01 1.90 -22.20
CA LYS A 73 19.63 1.74 -22.68
C LYS A 73 19.12 0.31 -22.44
N MET A 74 18.14 0.13 -21.55
CA MET A 74 17.61 -1.21 -21.21
C MET A 74 16.36 -1.62 -21.99
N PRO A 75 16.14 -2.90 -22.33
CA PRO A 75 14.85 -3.36 -22.87
C PRO A 75 13.73 -3.15 -21.84
N ARG A 76 12.47 -3.17 -22.28
CA ARG A 76 11.34 -2.78 -21.43
C ARG A 76 11.12 -3.68 -20.21
N ARG A 77 11.56 -4.94 -20.24
CA ARG A 77 11.54 -5.93 -19.13
C ARG A 77 10.25 -5.87 -18.30
N ASN A 78 9.10 -6.21 -18.90
CA ASN A 78 7.79 -6.14 -18.23
C ASN A 78 7.66 -7.16 -17.07
N TYR A 79 8.41 -8.27 -17.12
CA TYR A 79 8.40 -9.29 -16.08
C TYR A 79 8.77 -8.77 -14.69
N LEU A 80 9.50 -7.64 -14.59
CA LEU A 80 9.89 -7.00 -13.33
C LEU A 80 8.70 -6.51 -12.48
N MET A 81 7.51 -6.37 -13.07
CA MET A 81 6.29 -5.97 -12.37
C MET A 81 5.32 -7.15 -12.19
N ARG A 82 5.65 -8.33 -12.73
CA ARG A 82 4.73 -9.46 -12.78
C ARG A 82 4.83 -10.31 -11.51
N GLY A 83 3.70 -10.77 -11.00
CA GLY A 83 3.62 -11.65 -9.83
C GLY A 83 3.83 -10.93 -8.50
N PRO A 84 3.99 -11.71 -7.42
CA PRO A 84 4.10 -11.19 -6.05
C PRO A 84 5.48 -10.61 -5.77
N GLU A 85 5.52 -9.64 -4.86
CA GLU A 85 6.73 -9.21 -4.18
C GLU A 85 7.13 -10.23 -3.12
N LEU A 86 8.39 -10.68 -3.16
CA LEU A 86 8.90 -11.72 -2.25
C LEU A 86 9.62 -11.14 -1.03
N VAL A 87 10.36 -10.04 -1.21
CA VAL A 87 11.30 -9.54 -0.18
C VAL A 87 10.67 -8.44 0.65
N HIS A 88 10.09 -7.43 0.01
CA HIS A 88 9.62 -6.23 0.69
C HIS A 88 8.10 -6.13 0.77
N ASN A 89 7.48 -7.22 1.21
CA ASN A 89 6.04 -7.34 1.44
C ASN A 89 5.63 -7.14 2.91
N LYS A 90 6.60 -7.10 3.84
CA LYS A 90 6.40 -6.86 5.27
C LYS A 90 6.89 -5.48 5.71
N LEU A 91 6.15 -4.89 6.64
CA LEU A 91 6.52 -3.67 7.34
C LEU A 91 7.71 -3.96 8.27
N GLN A 92 8.83 -3.23 8.14
CA GLN A 92 10.02 -3.48 8.99
C GLN A 92 10.33 -2.32 9.93
N TYR A 93 10.25 -1.08 9.46
CA TYR A 93 10.61 0.09 10.26
C TYR A 93 9.38 0.66 10.96
N GLY A 94 8.28 0.87 10.22
CA GLY A 94 7.04 1.43 10.74
C GLY A 94 5.94 0.40 10.98
N ASP A 95 4.87 0.83 11.65
CA ASP A 95 3.69 0.01 11.91
C ASP A 95 2.61 0.14 10.82
N PHE A 96 2.71 1.19 10.01
CA PHE A 96 1.78 1.52 8.94
C PHE A 96 2.49 1.75 7.61
N GLY A 97 1.78 1.61 6.50
CA GLY A 97 2.36 1.90 5.19
C GLY A 97 1.38 1.87 4.04
N ILE A 98 1.90 2.06 2.84
CA ILE A 98 1.16 1.93 1.58
C ILE A 98 1.65 0.69 0.86
N GLN A 99 0.73 -0.24 0.60
CA GLN A 99 0.98 -1.47 -0.15
C GLN A 99 0.42 -1.36 -1.55
N ALA A 100 1.21 -1.77 -2.55
CA ALA A 100 0.77 -1.95 -3.93
C ALA A 100 -0.09 -3.22 -4.05
N LEU A 101 -1.30 -3.13 -4.60
CA LEU A 101 -2.14 -4.31 -4.88
C LEU A 101 -1.76 -4.96 -6.21
N THR A 102 -1.29 -4.17 -7.18
CA THR A 102 -0.89 -4.67 -8.50
C THR A 102 0.48 -4.13 -8.91
N GLY A 103 1.08 -4.78 -9.90
CA GLY A 103 2.37 -4.36 -10.42
C GLY A 103 2.27 -3.15 -11.35
N GLY A 104 3.24 -2.25 -11.28
CA GLY A 104 3.24 -1.04 -12.10
C GLY A 104 4.58 -0.30 -12.12
N ARG A 105 4.60 0.87 -12.77
CA ARG A 105 5.79 1.73 -12.88
C ARG A 105 5.58 3.01 -12.09
N MET A 106 6.45 3.28 -11.13
CA MET A 106 6.52 4.60 -10.50
C MET A 106 7.48 5.51 -11.26
N ARG A 107 7.01 6.69 -11.65
CA ARG A 107 7.84 7.78 -12.17
C ARG A 107 8.25 8.67 -11.00
N TRP A 108 9.31 9.46 -11.18
CA TRP A 108 9.77 10.43 -10.19
C TRP A 108 8.64 11.36 -9.68
N GLY A 109 7.74 11.82 -10.56
CA GLY A 109 6.62 12.67 -10.15
C GLY A 109 5.71 12.04 -9.08
N HIS A 110 5.56 10.70 -9.07
CA HIS A 110 4.78 10.04 -8.03
C HIS A 110 5.50 10.06 -6.67
N TYR A 111 6.84 9.99 -6.66
CA TYR A 111 7.62 10.14 -5.41
C TYR A 111 7.41 11.52 -4.80
N GLU A 112 7.43 12.57 -5.63
CA GLU A 112 7.23 13.94 -5.15
C GLU A 112 5.81 14.18 -4.65
N VAL A 113 4.80 13.67 -5.36
CA VAL A 113 3.39 13.77 -4.91
C VAL A 113 3.21 13.11 -3.55
N LEU A 114 3.77 11.92 -3.35
CA LEU A 114 3.74 11.21 -2.07
C LEU A 114 4.52 11.97 -0.99
N ARG A 115 5.74 12.43 -1.29
CA ARG A 115 6.61 13.16 -0.36
C ARG A 115 5.93 14.45 0.12
N LEU A 116 5.40 15.24 -0.80
CA LEU A 116 4.69 16.49 -0.48
C LEU A 116 3.37 16.23 0.25
N GLY A 117 2.62 15.19 -0.15
CA GLY A 117 1.37 14.86 0.51
C GLY A 117 1.57 14.38 1.95
N ILE A 118 2.64 13.61 2.22
CA ILE A 118 3.05 13.27 3.58
C ILE A 118 3.47 14.53 4.31
N LEU A 119 4.40 15.32 3.76
CA LEU A 119 4.91 16.53 4.41
C LEU A 119 3.81 17.49 4.90
N ARG A 120 2.67 17.57 4.19
CA ARG A 120 1.52 18.43 4.57
C ARG A 120 0.69 17.92 5.75
N LYS A 121 0.70 16.62 6.03
CA LYS A 121 -0.18 15.97 7.04
C LYS A 121 0.61 15.29 8.15
N PHE A 122 1.92 15.42 8.13
CA PHE A 122 2.84 14.63 8.92
C PHE A 122 3.36 15.42 10.12
N ASP A 123 3.17 14.86 11.32
CA ASP A 123 3.66 15.45 12.57
C ASP A 123 5.03 14.88 12.92
N GLU A 124 6.08 15.66 12.63
CA GLU A 124 7.48 15.26 12.83
C GLU A 124 7.86 15.00 14.29
N SER A 125 7.14 15.58 15.25
CA SER A 125 7.38 15.34 16.68
C SER A 125 6.98 13.92 17.11
N ARG A 126 5.97 13.34 16.48
CA ARG A 126 5.39 12.04 16.85
C ARG A 126 5.73 10.92 15.88
N MET A 127 5.93 11.25 14.60
CA MET A 127 5.97 10.28 13.51
C MET A 127 7.30 10.33 12.74
N PHE A 128 7.63 9.23 12.07
CA PHE A 128 8.70 9.12 11.07
C PHE A 128 8.15 8.43 9.81
N ALA A 129 8.70 8.78 8.65
CA ALA A 129 8.33 8.18 7.36
C ALA A 129 9.58 7.77 6.57
N VAL A 130 9.55 6.57 6.00
CA VAL A 130 10.69 5.94 5.32
C VAL A 130 10.27 5.41 3.95
N TRP A 131 11.12 5.63 2.95
CA TRP A 131 10.98 4.99 1.65
C TRP A 131 11.39 3.52 1.73
N ARG A 132 10.51 2.63 1.28
CA ARG A 132 10.84 1.21 1.11
C ARG A 132 11.25 0.84 -0.29
N ILE A 133 11.10 1.75 -1.24
CA ILE A 133 11.35 1.55 -2.66
C ILE A 133 12.60 2.32 -3.09
N ASP A 134 13.32 1.74 -4.04
CA ASP A 134 14.51 2.36 -4.63
C ASP A 134 14.17 3.62 -5.44
N PRO A 135 15.13 4.56 -5.57
CA PRO A 135 14.99 5.67 -6.50
C PRO A 135 14.80 5.18 -7.95
N PRO A 136 14.20 5.99 -8.85
CA PRO A 136 14.04 5.66 -10.26
C PRO A 136 15.36 5.29 -10.94
N TRP A 137 15.53 4.00 -11.24
CA TRP A 137 16.77 3.47 -11.83
C TRP A 137 16.58 2.94 -13.24
N LYS A 138 15.37 2.53 -13.63
CA LYS A 138 15.13 1.86 -14.91
C LYS A 138 14.88 2.88 -16.03
N PRO A 139 15.74 2.94 -17.07
CA PRO A 139 15.58 3.92 -18.14
C PRO A 139 14.43 3.53 -19.09
N MET A 140 13.59 4.51 -19.41
CA MET A 140 12.53 4.38 -20.40
C MET A 140 12.88 5.21 -21.64
N THR A 141 13.03 4.54 -22.79
CA THR A 141 13.34 5.21 -24.06
C THR A 141 12.10 5.62 -24.82
N LYS A 142 12.13 6.78 -25.47
CA LYS A 142 11.07 7.27 -26.37
C LYS A 142 11.74 7.78 -27.66
N LYS A 143 11.16 7.49 -28.84
CA LYS A 143 11.55 8.14 -30.09
C LYS A 143 10.89 9.52 -30.17
N GLY A 144 11.51 10.46 -30.89
CA GLY A 144 10.88 11.75 -31.17
C GLY A 144 9.53 11.57 -31.88
N GLN A 145 8.66 12.57 -31.74
CA GLN A 145 7.39 12.59 -32.47
C GLN A 145 7.67 12.76 -33.97
N GLY A 146 6.94 12.04 -34.83
CA GLY A 146 7.08 12.12 -36.29
C GLY A 146 8.15 11.22 -36.94
N HIS A 147 8.95 10.47 -36.16
CA HIS A 147 9.89 9.50 -36.74
C HIS A 147 9.19 8.22 -37.23
N ARG A 148 9.70 7.66 -38.33
CA ARG A 148 9.29 6.35 -38.85
C ARG A 148 9.81 5.19 -37.99
N MET A 149 9.29 3.99 -38.24
CA MET A 149 9.80 2.74 -37.67
C MET A 149 11.23 2.47 -38.19
N GLY A 150 12.05 1.73 -37.43
CA GLY A 150 13.48 1.52 -37.75
C GLY A 150 14.42 2.58 -37.16
N GLY A 151 15.68 2.65 -37.60
CA GLY A 151 16.65 3.65 -37.13
C GLY A 151 17.16 3.46 -35.69
N GLY A 152 17.04 2.26 -35.14
CA GLY A 152 17.53 1.93 -33.80
C GLY A 152 16.65 2.43 -32.65
N LYS A 153 17.23 2.44 -31.44
CA LYS A 153 16.53 2.73 -30.19
C LYS A 153 16.64 4.20 -29.80
N GLY A 154 15.51 4.81 -29.45
CA GLY A 154 15.43 6.23 -29.04
C GLY A 154 16.28 6.60 -27.81
N SER A 155 16.31 7.90 -27.51
CA SER A 155 16.96 8.43 -26.31
C SER A 155 16.17 8.08 -25.04
N ILE A 156 16.83 8.15 -23.88
CA ILE A 156 16.20 7.93 -22.58
C ILE A 156 15.37 9.19 -22.25
N SER A 157 14.07 9.00 -22.02
CA SER A 157 13.15 10.09 -21.69
C SER A 157 13.05 10.32 -20.18
N HIS A 158 12.92 9.25 -19.40
CA HIS A 158 12.79 9.32 -17.95
C HIS A 158 13.16 7.97 -17.32
N TYR A 159 13.33 7.97 -16.00
CA TYR A 159 13.55 6.77 -15.21
C TYR A 159 12.28 6.39 -14.45
N VAL A 160 12.13 5.09 -14.22
CA VAL A 160 11.03 4.52 -13.46
C VAL A 160 11.53 3.47 -12.48
N THR A 161 10.75 3.21 -11.44
CA THR A 161 10.95 2.04 -10.58
C THR A 161 9.81 1.04 -10.84
N PRO A 162 10.12 -0.19 -11.29
CA PRO A 162 9.11 -1.24 -11.39
C PRO A 162 8.71 -1.73 -9.99
N VAL A 163 7.42 -1.92 -9.78
CA VAL A 163 6.82 -2.38 -8.52
C VAL A 163 6.02 -3.64 -8.79
N ARG A 164 6.11 -4.64 -7.91
CA ARG A 164 5.32 -5.89 -7.95
C ARG A 164 4.14 -5.82 -6.98
N ALA A 165 3.18 -6.71 -7.14
CA ALA A 165 2.01 -6.79 -6.25
C ALA A 165 2.45 -7.20 -4.83
N GLY A 166 1.90 -6.56 -3.80
CA GLY A 166 2.28 -6.78 -2.41
C GLY A 166 3.49 -5.96 -1.93
N ARG A 167 4.14 -5.19 -2.80
CA ARG A 167 5.29 -4.32 -2.43
C ARG A 167 4.83 -3.18 -1.53
N ILE A 168 5.52 -3.00 -0.41
CA ILE A 168 5.37 -1.80 0.44
C ILE A 168 6.21 -0.67 -0.14
N ILE A 169 5.60 0.49 -0.31
CA ILE A 169 6.21 1.65 -0.98
C ILE A 169 6.76 2.64 0.05
N ILE A 170 5.93 2.99 1.04
CA ILE A 170 6.26 3.90 2.13
C ILE A 170 5.87 3.23 3.43
N GLU A 171 6.71 3.44 4.44
CA GLU A 171 6.42 3.12 5.84
C GLU A 171 6.28 4.38 6.66
N VAL A 172 5.34 4.35 7.58
CA VAL A 172 5.10 5.38 8.59
C VAL A 172 5.05 4.69 9.94
N GLY A 173 5.79 5.23 10.90
CA GLY A 173 5.81 4.74 12.27
C GLY A 173 5.91 5.89 13.25
N GLY A 174 5.91 5.56 14.54
CA GLY A 174 6.00 6.52 15.63
C GLY A 174 4.84 6.40 16.60
N LYS A 175 4.60 7.46 17.37
CA LYS A 175 3.60 7.53 18.42
C LYS A 175 2.23 7.89 17.83
N CYS A 176 1.66 6.99 17.04
CA CYS A 176 0.40 7.19 16.32
C CYS A 176 -0.40 5.90 16.17
N GLU A 177 -1.72 6.06 16.08
CA GLU A 177 -2.65 4.96 15.79
C GLU A 177 -2.97 4.88 14.30
N PHE A 178 -3.54 3.76 13.86
CA PHE A 178 -3.97 3.60 12.47
C PHE A 178 -5.07 4.60 12.08
N SER A 179 -5.93 4.98 13.02
CA SER A 179 -7.01 5.95 12.85
C SER A 179 -6.51 7.31 12.34
N ASP A 180 -5.44 7.83 12.95
CA ASP A 180 -4.78 9.09 12.59
C ASP A 180 -4.21 9.04 11.16
N VAL A 181 -3.61 7.91 10.81
CA VAL A 181 -2.75 7.78 9.63
C VAL A 181 -3.53 7.31 8.38
N LYS A 182 -4.59 6.53 8.57
CA LYS A 182 -5.39 5.91 7.51
C LYS A 182 -5.93 6.92 6.50
N GLY A 183 -6.42 8.07 6.97
CA GLY A 183 -7.05 9.08 6.12
C GLY A 183 -6.11 9.61 5.04
N PHE A 184 -4.92 10.08 5.44
CA PHE A 184 -3.98 10.61 4.47
C PHE A 184 -3.28 9.52 3.66
N LEU A 185 -2.98 8.35 4.23
CA LEU A 185 -2.39 7.24 3.47
C LEU A 185 -3.35 6.71 2.39
N SER A 186 -4.65 6.65 2.68
CA SER A 186 -5.66 6.26 1.68
C SER A 186 -5.71 7.27 0.53
N ASN A 187 -5.72 8.58 0.84
CA ASN A 187 -5.68 9.62 -0.18
C ASN A 187 -4.42 9.51 -1.06
N LEU A 188 -3.27 9.27 -0.45
CA LEU A 188 -2.02 9.06 -1.18
C LEU A 188 -2.02 7.79 -2.03
N ALA A 189 -2.63 6.71 -1.53
CA ALA A 189 -2.77 5.47 -2.28
C ALA A 189 -3.60 5.66 -3.57
N HIS A 190 -4.61 6.53 -3.56
CA HIS A 190 -5.38 6.88 -4.76
C HIS A 190 -4.57 7.68 -5.81
N LEU A 191 -3.51 8.38 -5.39
CA LEU A 191 -2.64 9.13 -6.30
C LEU A 191 -1.60 8.23 -7.01
N MET A 192 -1.52 6.96 -6.63
CA MET A 192 -0.60 6.00 -7.22
C MET A 192 -1.03 5.63 -8.65
N PRO A 193 -0.06 5.32 -9.54
CA PRO A 193 -0.36 4.89 -10.92
C PRO A 193 -0.95 3.48 -11.01
N PHE A 194 -1.08 2.78 -9.88
CA PHE A 194 -1.66 1.45 -9.76
C PHE A 194 -2.48 1.38 -8.47
N PRO A 195 -3.48 0.49 -8.39
CA PRO A 195 -4.22 0.22 -7.16
C PRO A 195 -3.29 -0.04 -5.98
N ALA A 196 -3.44 0.78 -4.94
CA ALA A 196 -2.71 0.70 -3.70
C ALA A 196 -3.67 0.91 -2.53
N ARG A 197 -3.24 0.54 -1.33
CA ARG A 197 -4.03 0.74 -0.11
C ARG A 197 -3.16 1.03 1.10
N ALA A 198 -3.75 1.66 2.10
CA ALA A 198 -3.14 1.83 3.42
C ALA A 198 -3.26 0.52 4.22
N VAL A 199 -2.19 0.13 4.91
CA VAL A 199 -2.11 -1.11 5.68
C VAL A 199 -1.46 -0.87 7.04
N SER A 200 -1.85 -1.66 8.03
CA SER A 200 -1.15 -1.79 9.32
C SER A 200 -0.51 -3.18 9.45
N LYS A 201 0.45 -3.32 10.36
CA LYS A 201 1.10 -4.60 10.64
C LYS A 201 0.12 -5.68 11.08
N GLN A 202 -0.84 -5.32 11.94
CA GLN A 202 -1.90 -6.22 12.41
C GLN A 202 -2.79 -6.67 11.24
N MET A 203 -3.25 -5.73 10.40
CA MET A 203 -4.08 -6.05 9.23
C MET A 203 -3.37 -7.02 8.27
N LEU A 204 -2.06 -6.84 8.02
CA LEU A 204 -1.31 -7.73 7.14
C LEU A 204 -1.16 -9.15 7.71
N GLU A 205 -1.08 -9.29 9.04
CA GLU A 205 -0.98 -10.60 9.68
C GLU A 205 -2.34 -11.31 9.73
N GLU A 206 -3.40 -10.56 10.03
CA GLU A 206 -4.78 -11.06 9.96
C GLU A 206 -5.11 -11.57 8.56
N GLU A 207 -4.74 -10.83 7.51
CA GLU A 207 -4.95 -11.26 6.13
C GLU A 207 -4.16 -12.52 5.78
N ARG A 208 -2.91 -12.63 6.25
CA ARG A 208 -2.10 -13.85 6.07
C ARG A 208 -2.78 -15.04 6.75
N GLN A 209 -3.25 -14.87 7.98
CA GLN A 209 -3.92 -15.92 8.73
C GLN A 209 -5.25 -16.31 8.05
N GLN A 210 -6.02 -15.34 7.57
CA GLN A 210 -7.25 -15.58 6.83
C GLN A 210 -6.99 -16.31 5.50
N GLU A 211 -5.88 -16.02 4.81
CA GLU A 211 -5.50 -16.77 3.60
C GLU A 211 -5.20 -18.23 3.93
N ILE A 212 -4.43 -18.51 4.99
CA ILE A 212 -4.14 -19.86 5.46
C ILE A 212 -5.45 -20.59 5.85
N GLU A 213 -6.29 -19.95 6.65
CA GLU A 213 -7.57 -20.51 7.09
C GLU A 213 -8.52 -20.80 5.90
N LYS A 214 -8.54 -19.94 4.89
CA LYS A 214 -9.32 -20.17 3.65
C LYS A 214 -8.78 -21.36 2.87
N GLU A 215 -7.46 -21.54 2.81
CA GLU A 215 -6.83 -22.68 2.15
C GLU A 215 -7.12 -23.98 2.91
N GLU A 216 -7.06 -23.97 4.24
CA GLU A 216 -7.36 -25.13 5.11
C GLU A 216 -8.85 -25.50 5.08
N ARG A 217 -9.75 -24.51 5.09
CA ARG A 217 -11.21 -24.72 5.02
C ARG A 217 -11.70 -25.08 3.62
N ASN A 218 -10.83 -25.04 2.59
CA ASN A 218 -11.26 -25.30 1.23
C ASN A 218 -11.78 -26.74 1.06
N VAL A 219 -13.10 -26.90 0.99
CA VAL A 219 -13.78 -28.19 0.76
C VAL A 219 -13.61 -28.69 -0.68
N ASN A 220 -13.36 -27.78 -1.63
CA ASN A 220 -13.25 -28.16 -3.04
C ASN A 220 -11.98 -28.99 -3.28
N PRO A 221 -12.10 -30.26 -3.73
CA PRO A 221 -10.95 -31.11 -4.00
C PRO A 221 -10.09 -30.61 -5.18
N PHE A 222 -10.66 -29.81 -6.07
CA PHE A 222 -9.97 -29.27 -7.25
C PHE A 222 -9.51 -27.84 -7.02
N SER A 223 -8.42 -27.67 -6.27
CA SER A 223 -7.72 -26.38 -6.21
C SER A 223 -7.01 -26.09 -7.54
N PHE A 224 -6.85 -24.80 -7.88
CA PHE A 224 -6.14 -24.42 -9.11
C PHE A 224 -4.70 -24.96 -9.12
N GLU A 225 -4.05 -24.93 -7.97
CA GLU A 225 -2.72 -25.52 -7.78
C GLU A 225 -2.72 -27.03 -8.07
N TYR A 226 -3.69 -27.77 -7.55
CA TYR A 226 -3.83 -29.21 -7.81
C TYR A 226 -4.04 -29.50 -9.31
N CYS A 227 -4.95 -28.77 -9.96
CA CYS A 227 -5.22 -28.92 -11.39
C CYS A 227 -3.97 -28.69 -12.25
N VAL A 228 -3.21 -27.63 -11.94
CA VAL A 228 -1.96 -27.32 -12.64
C VAL A 228 -0.88 -28.36 -12.36
N LYS A 229 -0.70 -28.81 -11.12
CA LYS A 229 0.32 -29.81 -10.76
C LYS A 229 0.07 -31.18 -11.41
N ASN A 230 -1.19 -31.58 -11.52
CA ASN A 230 -1.57 -32.86 -12.13
C ASN A 230 -1.86 -32.77 -13.63
N ASN A 231 -1.72 -31.58 -14.24
CA ASN A 231 -2.05 -31.35 -15.65
C ASN A 231 -3.44 -31.89 -16.04
N ILE A 232 -4.43 -31.67 -15.18
CA ILE A 232 -5.78 -32.18 -15.37
C ILE A 232 -6.35 -31.64 -16.69
N TYR A 233 -6.93 -32.52 -17.50
CA TYR A 233 -7.44 -32.22 -18.85
C TYR A 233 -6.42 -31.51 -19.78
N GLY A 234 -5.11 -31.70 -19.55
CA GLY A 234 -4.09 -31.04 -20.36
C GLY A 234 -4.05 -29.52 -20.19
N CYS A 235 -4.54 -28.97 -19.06
CA CYS A 235 -4.70 -27.53 -18.84
C CYS A 235 -3.40 -26.73 -19.02
N ARG A 236 -2.22 -27.34 -18.82
CA ARG A 236 -0.92 -26.68 -19.00
C ARG A 236 -0.68 -26.19 -20.42
N ALA A 237 -1.27 -26.83 -21.43
CA ALA A 237 -1.13 -26.42 -22.82
C ALA A 237 -1.66 -25.00 -23.07
N ASN A 238 -2.71 -24.60 -22.33
CA ASN A 238 -3.37 -23.31 -22.48
C ASN A 238 -2.91 -22.26 -21.46
N LEU A 239 -2.10 -22.65 -20.47
CA LEU A 239 -1.66 -21.77 -19.40
C LEU A 239 -0.28 -21.16 -19.68
N SER A 240 -0.13 -19.87 -19.39
CA SER A 240 1.18 -19.23 -19.40
C SER A 240 2.08 -19.81 -18.31
N LYS A 241 3.40 -19.88 -18.56
CA LYS A 241 4.42 -20.24 -17.54
C LYS A 241 4.20 -19.55 -16.20
N TYR A 242 3.82 -18.27 -16.21
CA TYR A 242 3.60 -17.50 -14.99
C TYR A 242 2.26 -17.80 -14.31
N ALA A 243 1.23 -18.15 -15.08
CA ALA A 243 -0.05 -18.58 -14.51
C ALA A 243 0.11 -19.93 -13.79
N MET A 244 0.97 -20.81 -14.33
CA MET A 244 1.36 -22.06 -13.67
C MET A 244 2.21 -21.80 -12.42
N LEU A 245 3.16 -20.86 -12.47
CA LEU A 245 4.02 -20.53 -11.34
C LEU A 245 3.25 -19.96 -10.14
N TRP A 246 2.23 -19.13 -10.42
CA TRP A 246 1.49 -18.40 -9.39
C TRP A 246 0.07 -18.92 -9.17
N TYR A 247 -0.25 -20.08 -9.73
CA TYR A 247 -1.55 -20.75 -9.59
C TYR A 247 -2.75 -19.82 -9.79
N GLY A 248 -2.68 -18.95 -10.80
CA GLY A 248 -3.78 -18.04 -11.15
C GLY A 248 -3.99 -16.84 -10.19
N LYS A 249 -3.25 -16.74 -9.08
CA LYS A 249 -3.36 -15.62 -8.11
C LYS A 249 -2.95 -14.27 -8.71
N TYR A 250 -2.07 -14.28 -9.71
CA TYR A 250 -1.59 -13.07 -10.40
C TYR A 250 -1.70 -13.23 -11.92
N ARG A 251 -2.32 -12.25 -12.60
CA ARG A 251 -2.51 -12.24 -14.05
C ARG A 251 -1.54 -11.30 -14.75
#